data_AF-X0SRS7-F1
#
_entry.id   AF-X0SRS7-F1
#
_cell.length_a   1.000
_cell.length_b   1.000
_cell.length_c   1.000
_cell.angle_alpha   90.00
_cell.angle_beta   90.00
_cell.angle_gamma   90.00
#
_symmetry.space_group_name_H-M   'P 1'
#
loop_
_entity.id
_entity.type
_entity.pdbx_description
1 polymer ?
#
loop_
_entity_poly.entity_id
_entity_poly.type
_entity_poly.pdbx_seq_one_letter_code
_entity_poly.pdbx_strand_id
1 'polypeptide(L)'
;MNLICFDLEGPLAPQDNAYELMKLFPRGGKIFEVISRYDDLLTLEGRPDYEPGDTLALITPFLAYHGIEEEQIAAMGQKAGLTSGATELISKLKSRGWDIFCISTSYKQYAF
;
A
#
# COMPACT_ATOMS: atom_id res chain seq x y z
N MET A 1 24.69 12.26 8.82
CA MET A 1 23.68 11.20 9.03
C MET A 1 22.88 11.14 7.74
N ASN A 2 22.91 10.02 7.04
CA ASN A 2 22.25 9.90 5.74
C ASN A 2 20.92 9.19 5.95
N LEU A 3 19.86 9.75 5.37
CA LEU A 3 18.49 9.25 5.51
C LEU A 3 17.93 8.97 4.12
N ILE A 4 17.20 7.85 4.00
CA ILE A 4 16.47 7.48 2.79
C ILE A 4 15.08 6.97 3.15
N CYS A 5 14.08 7.40 2.40
CA CYS A 5 12.71 6.93 2.49
C CYS A 5 12.34 6.19 1.21
N PHE A 6 11.70 5.05 1.36
CA PHE A 6 11.11 4.30 0.26
C PHE A 6 9.60 4.29 0.41
N ASP A 7 8.89 4.30 -0.72
CA ASP A 7 7.53 3.78 -0.74
C ASP A 7 7.57 2.24 -0.63
N LEU A 8 6.48 1.66 -0.13
CA LEU A 8 6.30 0.22 -0.07
C LEU A 8 5.99 -0.34 -1.46
N GLU A 9 4.89 0.12 -2.05
CA GLU A 9 4.32 -0.45 -3.28
C GLU A 9 5.06 0.08 -4.51
N GLY A 10 5.62 -0.83 -5.30
CA GLY A 10 6.57 -0.53 -6.37
C GLY A 10 8.03 -0.71 -5.93
N PRO A 11 8.61 0.18 -5.09
CA PRO A 11 10.03 0.09 -4.73
C PRO A 11 10.40 -1.13 -3.88
N LEU A 12 9.64 -1.43 -2.82
CA LEU A 12 9.99 -2.50 -1.88
C LEU A 12 9.17 -3.78 -2.09
N ALA A 13 7.90 -3.66 -2.48
CA ALA A 13 6.98 -4.74 -2.78
C ALA A 13 6.29 -4.48 -4.13
N PRO A 14 6.24 -5.46 -5.06
CA PRO A 14 5.65 -5.24 -6.38
C PRO A 14 4.12 -5.35 -6.40
N GLN A 15 3.50 -5.82 -5.32
CA GLN A 15 2.03 -5.97 -5.24
C GLN A 15 1.36 -4.65 -4.88
N ASP A 16 0.18 -4.41 -5.47
CA ASP A 16 -0.76 -3.36 -5.05
C ASP A 16 -1.62 -3.91 -3.91
N ASN A 17 -1.41 -3.43 -2.69
CA ASN A 17 -2.10 -3.97 -1.51
C ASN A 17 -3.60 -3.70 -1.58
N ALA A 18 -3.98 -2.48 -1.95
CA ALA A 18 -5.36 -2.06 -1.94
C ALA A 18 -6.21 -2.87 -2.94
N TYR A 19 -5.64 -3.14 -4.11
CA TYR A 19 -6.27 -4.01 -5.11
C TYR A 19 -6.39 -5.46 -4.63
N GLU A 20 -5.34 -6.03 -4.05
CA GLU A 20 -5.37 -7.41 -3.55
C GLU A 20 -6.34 -7.59 -2.37
N LEU A 21 -6.44 -6.61 -1.46
CA LEU A 21 -7.43 -6.63 -0.37
C LEU A 21 -8.86 -6.70 -0.91
N MET A 22 -9.14 -5.90 -1.92
CA MET A 22 -10.46 -5.86 -2.54
C MET A 22 -10.79 -7.17 -3.27
N LYS A 23 -9.80 -7.99 -3.64
CA LYS A 23 -10.06 -9.33 -4.22
C LYS A 23 -10.50 -10.37 -3.19
N LEU A 24 -10.42 -10.08 -1.88
CA LEU A 24 -10.87 -10.99 -0.82
C LEU A 24 -12.39 -11.22 -0.83
N PHE A 25 -13.16 -10.40 -1.54
CA PHE A 25 -14.61 -10.58 -1.69
C PHE A 25 -15.09 -10.51 -3.15
N PRO A 26 -16.26 -11.10 -3.47
CA PRO A 26 -16.75 -11.17 -4.83
C PRO A 26 -16.92 -9.79 -5.48
N ARG A 27 -16.36 -9.65 -6.70
CA ARG A 27 -16.36 -8.42 -7.51
C ARG A 27 -15.53 -7.26 -6.94
N GLY A 28 -14.84 -7.41 -5.81
CA GLY A 28 -14.15 -6.28 -5.20
C GLY A 28 -13.01 -5.72 -6.05
N GLY A 29 -12.28 -6.54 -6.83
CA GLY A 29 -11.32 -6.03 -7.82
C GLY A 29 -11.93 -5.06 -8.85
N LYS A 30 -13.14 -5.34 -9.35
CA LYS A 30 -13.84 -4.43 -10.27
C LYS A 30 -14.32 -3.15 -9.58
N ILE A 31 -14.71 -3.27 -8.31
CA ILE A 31 -15.10 -2.11 -7.49
C ILE A 31 -13.89 -1.23 -7.24
N PHE A 32 -12.73 -1.83 -6.94
CA PHE A 32 -11.46 -1.13 -6.76
C PHE A 32 -11.07 -0.32 -7.99
N GLU A 33 -11.12 -0.90 -9.19
CA GLU A 33 -10.80 -0.17 -10.43
C GLU A 33 -11.64 1.11 -10.61
N VAL A 34 -12.92 1.07 -10.20
CA VAL A 34 -13.80 2.24 -10.25
C VAL A 34 -13.41 3.27 -9.18
N ILE A 35 -13.12 2.83 -7.96
CA ILE A 35 -12.74 3.70 -6.83
C ILE A 35 -11.37 4.34 -7.08
N SER A 36 -10.37 3.57 -7.51
CA SER A 36 -9.03 4.07 -7.83
C SER A 36 -9.08 5.11 -8.95
N ARG A 37 -9.90 4.88 -9.99
CA ARG A 37 -10.10 5.91 -11.03
C ARG A 37 -10.79 7.17 -10.50
N TYR A 38 -11.68 7.03 -9.52
CA TYR A 38 -12.32 8.17 -8.87
C TYR A 38 -11.32 8.96 -8.02
N ASP A 39 -10.43 8.28 -7.29
CA ASP A 39 -9.30 8.87 -6.55
C ASP A 39 -8.40 9.72 -7.47
N ASP A 40 -8.02 9.17 -8.63
CA ASP A 40 -7.26 9.89 -9.65
C ASP A 40 -7.97 11.17 -10.11
N LEU A 41 -9.28 11.09 -10.37
CA LEU A 41 -10.05 12.25 -10.83
C LEU A 41 -10.13 13.34 -9.76
N LEU A 42 -10.40 12.99 -8.49
CA LEU A 42 -10.43 13.95 -7.39
C LEU A 42 -9.08 14.62 -7.18
N THR A 43 -8.00 13.84 -7.32
CA THR A 43 -6.63 14.34 -7.25
C THR A 43 -6.33 15.33 -8.37
N LEU A 44 -6.70 15.00 -9.61
CA LEU A 44 -6.51 15.88 -10.77
C LEU A 44 -7.34 17.17 -10.70
N GLU A 45 -8.52 17.10 -10.09
CA GLU A 45 -9.37 18.27 -9.82
C GLU A 45 -8.81 19.18 -8.72
N GLY A 46 -7.78 18.73 -7.98
CA GLY A 46 -7.22 19.47 -6.85
C GLY A 46 -8.26 19.70 -5.75
N ARG A 47 -9.09 18.67 -5.49
CA ARG A 47 -10.18 18.77 -4.54
C ARG A 47 -9.63 19.17 -3.16
N PRO A 48 -10.22 20.20 -2.51
CA PRO A 48 -9.82 20.58 -1.15
C PRO A 48 -9.95 19.39 -0.18
N ASP A 49 -8.97 19.25 0.70
CA ASP A 49 -8.89 18.20 1.73
C ASP A 49 -8.89 16.77 1.17
N TYR A 50 -8.30 16.57 -0.02
CA TYR A 50 -8.17 15.26 -0.66
C TYR A 50 -6.72 15.04 -1.12
N GLU A 51 -6.14 13.87 -0.80
CA GLU A 51 -4.76 13.55 -1.14
C GLU A 51 -4.70 12.34 -2.09
N PRO A 52 -3.74 12.31 -3.04
CA PRO A 52 -3.50 11.12 -3.85
C PRO A 52 -3.23 9.89 -2.98
N GLY A 53 -3.92 8.79 -3.24
CA GLY A 53 -3.78 7.55 -2.48
C GLY A 53 -4.79 7.38 -1.33
N ASP A 54 -5.74 8.31 -1.19
CA ASP A 54 -6.91 8.17 -0.31
C ASP A 54 -7.83 6.99 -0.72
N THR A 55 -7.55 6.32 -1.86
CA THR A 55 -8.18 5.06 -2.27
C THR A 55 -8.33 4.07 -1.11
N LEU A 56 -7.31 3.86 -0.26
CA LEU A 56 -7.40 2.94 0.88
C LEU A 56 -8.46 3.40 1.92
N ALA A 57 -8.55 4.70 2.17
CA ALA A 57 -9.61 5.24 3.02
C ALA A 57 -11.00 4.99 2.39
N LEU A 58 -11.14 5.20 1.08
CA LEU A 58 -12.39 5.00 0.35
C LEU A 58 -12.87 3.54 0.32
N ILE A 59 -11.96 2.56 0.31
CA ILE A 59 -12.34 1.13 0.33
C ILE A 59 -12.64 0.60 1.73
N THR A 60 -12.21 1.29 2.79
CA THR A 60 -12.37 0.86 4.19
C THR A 60 -13.82 0.42 4.53
N PRO A 61 -14.88 1.14 4.12
CA PRO A 61 -16.26 0.71 4.37
C PRO A 61 -16.63 -0.62 3.70
N PHE A 62 -16.06 -0.94 2.54
CA PHE A 62 -16.29 -2.21 1.84
C PHE A 62 -15.62 -3.36 2.58
N LEU A 63 -14.39 -3.15 3.06
CA LEU A 63 -13.67 -4.12 3.87
C LEU A 63 -14.45 -4.45 5.15
N ALA A 64 -14.94 -3.42 5.86
CA ALA A 64 -15.76 -3.58 7.04
C ALA A 64 -17.08 -4.34 6.75
N TYR A 65 -17.78 -3.98 5.67
CA TYR A 65 -19.02 -4.66 5.27
C TYR A 65 -18.81 -6.15 4.95
N HIS A 66 -17.67 -6.50 4.35
CA HIS A 66 -17.32 -7.87 4.00
C HIS A 66 -16.61 -8.65 5.11
N GLY A 67 -16.43 -8.06 6.30
CA GLY A 67 -15.80 -8.72 7.45
C GLY A 67 -14.31 -9.03 7.21
N ILE A 68 -13.59 -8.11 6.55
CA ILE A 68 -12.14 -8.20 6.45
C ILE A 68 -11.53 -7.62 7.72
N GLU A 69 -10.84 -8.46 8.47
CA GLU A 69 -10.19 -8.16 9.74
C GLU A 69 -8.68 -7.93 9.57
N GLU A 70 -8.05 -7.40 10.61
CA GLU A 70 -6.62 -7.03 10.61
C GLU A 70 -5.71 -8.23 10.32
N GLU A 71 -6.10 -9.43 10.76
CA GLU A 71 -5.38 -10.68 10.56
C GLU A 71 -5.25 -11.03 9.08
N GLN A 72 -6.28 -10.75 8.28
CA GLN A 72 -6.24 -10.98 6.83
C GLN A 72 -5.27 -9.99 6.17
N ILE A 73 -5.28 -8.72 6.59
CA ILE A 73 -4.39 -7.68 6.07
C ILE A 73 -2.93 -8.03 6.39
N ALA A 74 -2.64 -8.41 7.64
CA ALA A 74 -1.32 -8.83 8.06
C ALA A 74 -0.84 -10.10 7.34
N ALA A 75 -1.72 -11.08 7.17
CA ALA A 75 -1.39 -12.31 6.44
C ALA A 75 -1.07 -12.05 4.96
N MET A 76 -1.66 -11.03 4.34
CA MET A 76 -1.26 -10.62 2.98
C MET A 76 0.12 -9.95 2.97
N GLY A 77 0.40 -9.04 3.91
CA GLY A 77 1.71 -8.40 4.01
C GLY A 77 2.84 -9.41 4.19
N GLN A 78 2.64 -10.42 5.04
CA GLN A 78 3.61 -11.51 5.25
C GLN A 78 3.85 -12.38 4.01
N LYS A 79 2.86 -12.47 3.11
CA LYS A 79 2.97 -13.22 1.85
C LYS A 79 3.46 -12.37 0.69
N ALA A 80 3.53 -11.05 0.86
CA ALA A 80 3.99 -10.14 -0.17
C ALA A 80 5.44 -10.43 -0.52
N GLY A 81 5.74 -10.47 -1.82
CA GLY A 81 7.10 -10.62 -2.30
C GLY A 81 7.85 -9.31 -2.11
N LEU A 82 9.18 -9.38 -1.97
CA LEU A 82 10.01 -8.18 -2.09
C LEU A 82 10.42 -7.98 -3.55
N THR A 83 10.54 -6.72 -3.96
CA THR A 83 11.13 -6.35 -5.25
C THR A 83 12.54 -6.93 -5.33
N SER A 84 12.89 -7.54 -6.48
CA SER A 84 14.19 -8.18 -6.65
C SER A 84 15.34 -7.19 -6.36
N GLY A 85 16.28 -7.60 -5.51
CA GLY A 85 17.40 -6.75 -5.08
C GLY A 85 17.08 -5.79 -3.93
N ALA A 86 15.83 -5.64 -3.50
CA ALA A 86 15.47 -4.76 -2.38
C ALA A 86 16.22 -5.13 -1.10
N THR A 87 16.24 -6.42 -0.73
CA THR A 87 16.97 -6.91 0.45
C THR A 87 18.47 -6.60 0.38
N GLU A 88 19.08 -6.74 -0.81
CA GLU A 88 20.50 -6.45 -1.02
C GLU A 88 20.79 -4.95 -0.89
N LEU A 89 19.97 -4.10 -1.50
CA LEU A 89 20.08 -2.65 -1.43
C LEU A 89 19.97 -2.16 0.02
N ILE A 90 18.93 -2.60 0.73
CA ILE A 90 18.69 -2.23 2.14
C ILE A 90 19.88 -2.67 3.00
N SER A 91 20.41 -3.88 2.78
CA SER A 91 21.58 -4.37 3.51
C SER A 91 22.83 -3.51 3.25
N LYS A 92 23.07 -3.08 2.00
CA LYS A 92 24.19 -2.19 1.63
C LYS A 92 24.03 -0.78 2.20
N LEU A 93 22.81 -0.26 2.28
CA LEU A 93 22.53 1.05 2.87
C LEU A 93 22.78 1.02 4.39
N LYS A 94 22.29 -0.02 5.08
CA LYS A 94 22.53 -0.23 6.52
C LYS A 94 24.02 -0.32 6.83
N SER A 95 24.79 -1.09 6.06
CA SER A 95 26.24 -1.22 6.30
C SER A 95 27.04 0.08 6.08
N ARG A 96 26.45 1.05 5.37
CA ARG A 96 27.01 2.39 5.15
C ARG A 96 26.48 3.43 6.14
N GLY A 97 25.74 3.02 7.18
CA GLY A 97 25.22 3.90 8.23
C GLY A 97 24.07 4.80 7.78
N TRP A 98 23.23 4.34 6.86
CA TRP A 98 22.00 5.04 6.49
C TRP A 98 20.85 4.68 7.43
N ASP A 99 20.08 5.70 7.81
CA ASP A 99 18.75 5.53 8.39
C ASP A 99 17.75 5.31 7.25
N ILE A 100 16.93 4.26 7.38
CA ILE A 100 16.05 3.79 6.31
C ILE A 100 14.62 3.77 6.82
N PHE A 101 13.71 4.43 6.10
CA PHE A 101 12.30 4.49 6.42
C PHE A 101 11.45 4.00 5.26
N CYS A 102 10.30 3.43 5.58
CA CYS A 102 9.23 3.13 4.64
C CYS A 102 8.07 4.09 4.92
N ILE A 103 7.58 4.79 3.90
CA ILE A 103 6.43 5.71 3.98
C ILE A 103 5.45 5.24 2.92
N SER A 104 4.27 4.79 3.33
CA SER A 104 3.29 4.21 2.42
C SER A 104 1.87 4.61 2.81
N THR A 105 0.98 4.63 1.83
CA THR A 105 -0.47 4.78 2.00
C THR A 105 -1.14 3.49 2.49
N SER A 106 -0.45 2.36 2.37
CA SER A 106 -0.90 1.05 2.84
C SER A 106 -1.25 1.04 4.34
N TYR A 107 -2.20 0.19 4.75
CA TYR A 107 -2.49 -0.02 6.17
C TYR A 107 -1.25 -0.51 6.93
N LYS A 108 -1.07 -0.03 8.16
CA LYS A 108 0.08 -0.37 9.00
C LYS A 108 0.25 -1.88 9.21
N GLN A 109 -0.85 -2.62 9.29
CA GLN A 109 -0.86 -4.08 9.45
C GLN A 109 -0.22 -4.80 8.24
N TYR A 110 -0.31 -4.20 7.05
CA TYR A 110 0.32 -4.72 5.85
C TYR A 110 1.82 -4.37 5.79
N ALA A 111 2.16 -3.13 6.16
CA ALA A 111 3.51 -2.58 6.09
C ALA A 111 4.41 -2.89 7.33
N PHE A 112 4.05 -3.92 8.11
CA PHE A 112 4.70 -4.24 9.39
C PHE A 112 6.12 -4.79 9.25
#